data_AF-A0A7Y2FAE6-F1
#
_entry.id   AF-A0A7Y2FAE6-F1
#
_cell.length_a   1.000
_cell.length_b   1.000
_cell.length_c   1.000
_cell.angle_alpha   90.00
_cell.angle_beta   90.00
_cell.angle_gamma   90.00
#
_symmetry.space_group_name_H-M   'P 1'
#
loop_
_entity.id
_entity.type
_entity.pdbx_description
1 polymer ?
#
loop_
_entity_poly.entity_id
_entity_poly.type
_entity_poly.pdbx_seq_one_letter_code
_entity_poly.pdbx_strand_id
1 'polypeptide(L)'
;ALVVTAVGCTDRDDEVIAVNIRIQNASSLTFDEVQVGDQEEAYMNIAPDGFSEYQEYELAYQYAYVQITSGEEVFVLQPIDFVGETPLPIGLYTYVLNIDEEGQVLLEFRID
;
A
#
# COMPACT_ATOMS: atom_id res chain seq x y z
N ALA A 1 8.78 -30.77 22.78
CA ALA A 1 9.23 -30.41 21.42
C ALA A 1 9.21 -28.89 21.34
N LEU A 2 10.39 -28.27 21.26
CA LEU A 2 10.54 -26.82 21.09
C LEU A 2 10.49 -26.56 19.58
N VAL A 3 9.38 -25.99 19.10
CA VAL A 3 9.27 -25.57 17.70
C VAL A 3 9.77 -24.13 17.64
N VAL A 4 11.00 -23.96 17.17
CA VAL A 4 11.57 -22.67 16.82
C VAL A 4 11.08 -22.36 15.41
N THR A 5 10.10 -21.47 15.27
CA THR A 5 9.79 -20.85 13.98
C THR A 5 10.82 -19.75 13.76
N ALA A 6 11.73 -19.99 12.82
CA ALA A 6 12.63 -18.95 12.33
C ALA A 6 11.78 -17.89 11.63
N VAL A 7 11.57 -16.77 12.32
CA VAL A 7 11.20 -15.52 11.66
C VAL A 7 12.42 -15.15 10.83
N GLY A 8 12.29 -15.26 9.51
CA GLY A 8 13.30 -14.76 8.59
C GLY A 8 13.38 -13.25 8.76
N CYS A 9 14.31 -12.79 9.59
CA CYS A 9 14.85 -11.46 9.47
C CYS A 9 15.64 -11.45 8.17
N THR A 10 15.01 -11.08 7.05
CA THR A 10 15.78 -10.55 5.94
C THR A 10 16.22 -9.17 6.40
N ASP A 11 17.51 -9.02 6.69
CA ASP A 11 18.14 -7.71 6.82
C ASP A 11 17.92 -7.01 5.47
N ARG A 12 16.88 -6.18 5.37
CA ARG A 12 16.58 -5.32 4.21
C ARG A 12 17.59 -4.18 4.05
N ASP A 13 18.78 -4.35 4.61
CA ASP A 13 19.95 -3.49 4.43
C ASP A 13 20.66 -3.79 3.09
N ASP A 14 20.17 -4.75 2.31
CA ASP A 14 20.52 -4.92 0.90
C ASP A 14 19.92 -3.76 0.08
N GLU A 15 20.78 -2.77 -0.20
CA GLU A 15 20.63 -1.63 -1.12
C GLU A 15 19.24 -1.48 -1.77
N VAL A 16 18.39 -0.59 -1.21
CA VAL A 16 17.11 -0.21 -1.82
C VAL A 16 17.42 0.41 -3.19
N ILE A 17 17.11 -0.32 -4.27
CA ILE A 17 17.43 0.05 -5.66
C ILE A 17 16.20 0.46 -6.48
N ALA A 18 15.00 0.36 -5.90
CA ALA A 18 13.73 0.69 -6.52
C ALA A 18 12.82 1.48 -5.56
N VAL A 19 11.74 2.06 -6.10
CA VAL A 19 10.66 2.59 -5.26
C VAL A 19 9.94 1.42 -4.63
N ASN A 20 9.76 1.44 -3.31
CA ASN A 20 9.08 0.40 -2.57
C ASN A 20 7.90 1.01 -1.84
N ILE A 21 6.68 0.53 -2.10
CA ILE A 21 5.48 0.99 -1.39
C ILE A 21 4.89 -0.19 -0.63
N ARG A 22 4.44 0.07 0.58
CA ARG A 22 3.50 -0.81 1.30
C ARG A 22 2.21 -0.04 1.59
N ILE A 23 1.17 -0.79 1.90
CA ILE A 23 -0.10 -0.25 2.36
C ILE A 23 -0.18 -0.36 3.87
N GLN A 24 -0.61 0.71 4.52
CA GLN A 24 -1.14 0.68 5.88
C GLN A 24 -2.66 0.80 5.80
N ASN A 25 -3.39 -0.15 6.37
CA ASN A 25 -4.82 -0.04 6.54
C ASN A 25 -5.11 0.71 7.85
N ALA A 26 -5.52 1.96 7.76
CA ALA A 26 -5.91 2.79 8.91
C ALA A 26 -7.44 2.82 9.12
N SER A 27 -8.17 1.91 8.48
CA SER A 27 -9.61 1.74 8.64
C SER A 27 -9.95 0.63 9.63
N SER A 28 -11.24 0.50 9.95
CA SER A 28 -11.77 -0.61 10.75
C SER A 28 -12.16 -1.85 9.93
N LEU A 29 -12.06 -1.79 8.60
CA LEU A 29 -12.40 -2.87 7.67
C LEU A 29 -11.16 -3.71 7.32
N THR A 30 -11.34 -4.97 6.96
CA THR A 30 -10.26 -5.75 6.32
C THR A 30 -10.20 -5.37 4.86
N PHE A 31 -9.02 -5.07 4.33
CA PHE A 31 -8.82 -4.95 2.89
C PHE A 31 -8.46 -6.33 2.34
N ASP A 32 -9.41 -6.96 1.65
CA ASP A 32 -9.18 -8.26 1.02
C ASP A 32 -8.20 -8.11 -0.15
N GLU A 33 -8.37 -7.05 -0.94
CA GLU A 33 -7.51 -6.66 -2.06
C GLU A 33 -7.38 -5.13 -2.13
N VAL A 34 -6.17 -4.65 -2.39
CA VAL A 34 -5.88 -3.25 -2.74
C VAL A 34 -5.09 -3.21 -4.04
N GLN A 35 -5.71 -2.69 -5.09
CA GLN A 35 -5.06 -2.42 -6.38
C GLN A 35 -4.57 -0.98 -6.39
N VAL A 36 -3.28 -0.77 -6.69
CA VAL A 36 -2.66 0.56 -6.79
C VAL A 36 -2.23 0.82 -8.22
N GLY A 37 -2.71 1.92 -8.80
CA GLY A 37 -2.39 2.30 -10.18
C GLY A 37 -2.64 1.15 -11.16
N ASP A 38 -1.65 0.89 -12.01
CA ASP A 38 -1.59 -0.18 -13.00
C ASP A 38 -0.64 -1.32 -12.58
N GLN A 39 -0.30 -1.40 -11.29
CA GLN A 39 0.58 -2.44 -10.77
C GLN A 39 0.03 -3.84 -11.07
N GLU A 40 0.89 -4.78 -11.47
CA GLU A 40 0.46 -6.14 -11.84
C GLU A 40 -0.09 -6.92 -10.64
N GLU A 41 0.55 -6.77 -9.47
CA GLU A 41 0.20 -7.49 -8.25
C GLU A 41 -0.55 -6.57 -7.29
N ALA A 42 -1.68 -7.04 -6.78
CA ALA A 42 -2.43 -6.35 -5.74
C ALA A 42 -1.88 -6.68 -4.34
N TYR A 43 -2.19 -5.83 -3.35
CA TYR A 43 -1.93 -6.13 -1.95
C TYR A 43 -3.12 -6.89 -1.35
N MET A 44 -2.85 -7.98 -0.64
CA MET A 44 -3.90 -8.89 -0.19
C MET A 44 -4.01 -8.95 1.34
N ASN A 45 -5.23 -9.15 1.83
CA ASN A 45 -5.55 -9.51 3.22
C ASN A 45 -4.91 -8.58 4.28
N ILE A 46 -5.07 -7.26 4.14
CA ILE A 46 -4.54 -6.29 5.08
C ILE A 46 -5.59 -6.05 6.18
N ALA A 47 -5.32 -6.62 7.36
CA ALA A 47 -6.16 -6.45 8.53
C ALA A 47 -6.31 -4.97 8.96
N PRO A 48 -7.36 -4.62 9.70
CA PRO A 48 -7.47 -3.31 10.36
C PRO A 48 -6.21 -2.95 11.15
N ASP A 49 -5.78 -1.70 11.03
CA ASP A 49 -4.52 -1.17 11.62
C ASP A 49 -3.23 -1.89 11.17
N GLY A 50 -3.34 -2.77 10.16
CA GLY A 50 -2.27 -3.62 9.67
C GLY A 50 -1.44 -3.00 8.55
N PHE A 51 -0.35 -3.68 8.21
CA PHE A 51 0.53 -3.34 7.09
C PHE A 51 0.61 -4.52 6.13
N SER A 52 0.70 -4.21 4.84
CA SER A 52 1.17 -5.18 3.84
C SER A 52 2.69 -5.30 3.87
N GLU A 53 3.20 -6.32 3.17
CA GLU A 53 4.58 -6.29 2.69
C GLU A 53 4.77 -5.16 1.68
N TYR A 54 6.02 -4.73 1.48
CA TYR A 54 6.30 -3.79 0.38
C TYR A 54 6.32 -4.52 -0.94
N GLN A 55 5.93 -3.79 -1.99
CA GLN A 55 6.12 -4.18 -3.36
C GLN A 55 6.97 -3.13 -4.08
N GLU A 56 7.77 -3.59 -5.05
CA GLU A 56 8.63 -2.74 -5.86
C GLU A 56 7.84 -2.11 -7.01
N TYR A 57 8.19 -0.87 -7.33
CA TYR A 57 7.63 -0.09 -8.42
C TYR A 57 8.76 0.44 -9.29
N GLU A 58 8.60 0.29 -10.60
CA GLU A 58 9.43 1.01 -11.57
C GLU A 58 9.12 2.52 -11.54
N LEU A 59 7.85 2.86 -11.33
CA LEU A 59 7.34 4.22 -11.31
C LEU A 59 6.18 4.33 -10.32
N ALA A 60 6.29 5.24 -9.36
CA ALA A 60 5.20 5.57 -8.45
C ALA A 60 5.26 7.03 -8.02
N TYR A 61 4.18 7.49 -7.39
CA TYR A 61 3.94 8.90 -7.06
C TYR A 61 3.49 9.06 -5.62
N GLN A 62 3.31 10.29 -5.14
CA GLN A 62 2.81 10.49 -3.77
C GLN A 62 1.32 10.16 -3.65
N TYR A 63 0.61 10.14 -4.77
CA TYR A 63 -0.80 9.79 -4.84
C TYR A 63 -1.06 8.95 -6.08
N ALA A 64 -1.98 8.00 -6.00
CA ALA A 64 -2.26 7.05 -7.07
C ALA A 64 -3.75 6.76 -7.15
N TYR A 65 -4.18 6.18 -8.28
CA TYR A 65 -5.43 5.45 -8.30
C TYR A 65 -5.36 4.30 -7.28
N VAL A 66 -6.43 4.13 -6.50
CA VAL A 66 -6.55 3.03 -5.54
C VAL A 66 -7.94 2.41 -5.66
N GLN A 67 -8.00 1.09 -5.73
CA GLN A 67 -9.24 0.34 -5.55
C GLN A 67 -9.07 -0.62 -4.39
N ILE A 68 -9.98 -0.54 -3.42
CA ILE A 68 -10.02 -1.39 -2.24
C ILE A 68 -11.25 -2.28 -2.34
N THR A 69 -11.06 -3.60 -2.23
CA THR A 69 -12.14 -4.57 -2.05
C THR A 69 -12.16 -5.05 -0.61
N SER A 70 -13.35 -4.99 0.02
CA SER A 70 -13.60 -5.46 1.39
C SER A 70 -14.93 -6.20 1.41
N GLY A 71 -14.88 -7.53 1.41
CA GLY A 71 -16.04 -8.40 1.24
C GLY A 71 -16.72 -8.18 -0.11
N GLU A 72 -17.98 -7.74 -0.08
CA GLU A 72 -18.76 -7.43 -1.28
C GLU A 72 -18.66 -5.96 -1.71
N GLU A 73 -17.98 -5.12 -0.91
CA GLU A 73 -17.87 -3.68 -1.14
C GLU A 73 -16.58 -3.33 -1.88
N VAL A 74 -16.67 -2.32 -2.75
CA VAL A 74 -15.55 -1.77 -3.52
C VAL A 74 -15.49 -0.26 -3.33
N PHE A 75 -14.35 0.23 -2.87
CA PHE A 75 -14.08 1.65 -2.64
C PHE A 75 -12.98 2.11 -3.60
N VAL A 76 -13.14 3.31 -4.18
CA VAL A 76 -12.23 3.80 -5.22
C VAL A 76 -11.75 5.20 -4.92
N LEU A 77 -10.45 5.40 -5.06
CA LEU A 77 -9.78 6.68 -5.13
C LEU A 77 -9.37 6.97 -6.57
N GLN A 78 -9.90 8.04 -7.15
CA GLN A 78 -9.48 8.51 -8.47
C GLN A 78 -8.90 9.92 -8.40
N PRO A 79 -7.59 10.10 -8.67
CA PRO A 79 -6.98 11.43 -8.75
C PRO A 79 -7.65 12.27 -9.85
N ILE A 80 -8.00 13.52 -9.53
CA ILE A 80 -8.62 14.45 -10.48
C ILE A 80 -7.60 15.24 -11.33
N ASP A 81 -6.34 15.31 -10.88
CA ASP A 81 -5.26 16.00 -11.57
C ASP A 81 -3.93 15.28 -11.33
N PHE A 82 -3.53 14.45 -12.29
CA PHE A 82 -2.28 13.68 -12.29
C PHE A 82 -1.19 14.36 -13.16
N VAL A 83 -1.51 15.51 -13.77
CA VAL A 83 -0.64 16.13 -14.79
C VAL A 83 0.48 16.92 -14.11
N GLY A 84 1.73 16.47 -14.29
CA GLY A 84 2.91 17.18 -13.80
C GLY A 84 3.46 16.68 -12.47
N GLU A 85 2.95 15.56 -11.95
CA GLU A 85 3.55 14.93 -10.77
C GLU A 85 4.97 14.43 -11.07
N THR A 86 5.84 14.57 -10.07
CA THR A 86 7.22 14.09 -10.14
C THR A 86 7.28 12.67 -9.58
N PRO A 87 7.88 11.71 -10.32
CA PRO A 87 8.11 10.36 -9.81
C PRO A 87 8.81 10.36 -8.46
N LEU A 88 8.43 9.42 -7.59
CA LEU A 88 9.15 9.17 -6.34
C LEU A 88 10.60 8.75 -6.64
N PRO A 89 11.58 9.25 -5.87
CA PRO A 89 12.93 8.70 -5.90
C PRO A 89 12.93 7.29 -5.30
N ILE A 90 14.02 6.56 -5.51
CA ILE A 90 14.26 5.26 -4.87
C ILE A 90 14.16 5.43 -3.34
N GLY A 91 13.40 4.54 -2.68
CA GLY A 91 13.14 4.64 -1.26
C GLY A 91 12.00 3.74 -0.80
N LEU A 92 11.75 3.75 0.51
CA LEU A 92 10.66 3.04 1.18
C LEU A 92 9.55 4.04 1.53
N TYR A 93 8.33 3.72 1.14
CA TYR A 93 7.17 4.57 1.32
C TYR A 93 5.96 3.77 1.80
N THR A 94 5.04 4.47 2.46
CA THR A 94 3.77 3.90 2.91
C THR A 94 2.63 4.75 2.36
N TYR A 95 1.65 4.08 1.71
CA TYR A 95 0.33 4.65 1.51
C TYR A 95 -0.56 4.24 2.67
N VAL A 96 -0.91 5.22 3.50
CA VAL A 96 -1.86 5.03 4.60
C VAL A 96 -3.25 5.25 4.04
N LEU A 97 -4.04 4.18 4.00
CA LEU A 97 -5.37 4.18 3.42
C LEU A 97 -6.43 4.09 4.51
N ASN A 98 -7.43 4.95 4.43
CA ASN A 98 -8.63 4.90 5.27
C ASN A 98 -9.89 5.02 4.40
N ILE A 99 -11.03 4.66 4.96
CA ILE A 99 -12.35 4.83 4.35
C ILE A 99 -13.17 5.67 5.34
N ASP A 100 -13.63 6.83 4.90
CA ASP A 100 -14.46 7.70 5.75
C ASP A 100 -15.91 7.23 5.86
N GLU A 101 -16.72 7.95 6.65
CA GLU A 101 -18.12 7.62 6.89
C GLU A 101 -19.00 7.68 5.61
N GLU A 102 -18.51 8.35 4.56
CA GLU A 102 -19.18 8.48 3.26
C GLU A 102 -18.70 7.42 2.24
N GLY A 103 -17.78 6.53 2.64
CA GLY A 103 -17.20 5.52 1.78
C GLY A 103 -16.10 6.06 0.85
N GLN A 104 -15.56 7.24 1.12
CA GLN A 104 -14.46 7.81 0.34
C GLN A 104 -13.13 7.25 0.84
N VAL A 105 -12.28 6.86 -0.11
CA VAL A 105 -10.91 6.44 0.20
C VAL A 105 -10.07 7.68 0.46
N LEU A 106 -9.36 7.70 1.58
CA LEU A 106 -8.40 8.71 1.94
C LEU A 106 -6.99 8.11 1.86
N LEU A 107 -6.08 8.78 1.16
CA LEU A 107 -4.67 8.37 1.05
C LEU A 107 -3.78 9.45 1.69
N GLU A 108 -3.05 9.07 2.74
CA GLU A 108 -1.93 9.83 3.30
C GLU A 108 -0.61 9.17 2.87
N PHE A 109 0.25 9.93 2.21
CA PHE A 109 1.58 9.48 1.83
C PHE A 109 2.59 9.70 2.97
N ARG A 110 3.41 8.67 3.24
CA ARG A 110 4.48 8.73 4.24
C ARG A 110 5.80 8.19 3.69
N ILE A 111 6.89 8.85 4.07
CA ILE A 111 8.26 8.37 3.88
C ILE A 111 8.65 7.57 5.13
N ASP A 112 9.16 6.35 4.94
CA ASP A 112 9.62 5.49 6.04
C ASP A 112 11.09 5.74 6.43
#